data_AF-A0A969JN11-F1
#
_entry.id   AF-A0A969JN11-F1
#
_cell.length_a   1.000
_cell.length_b   1.000
_cell.length_c   1.000
_cell.angle_alpha   90.00
_cell.angle_beta   90.00
_cell.angle_gamma   90.00
#
_symmetry.space_group_name_H-M   'P 1'
#
loop_
_entity.id
_entity.type
_entity.pdbx_description
1 polymer ?
#
loop_
_entity_poly.entity_id
_entity_poly.type
_entity_poly.pdbx_seq_one_letter_code
_entity_poly.pdbx_strand_id
1 'polypeptide(L)' 'MRIRSALKRNKSIRQSIPYKKAQSVGIIFSVENKEKHNHIKEFIRQLEIDGKTVQVLEFLPKKKENYEFLFDYSPIKT' A
#
# COMPACT_ATOMS: atom_id res chain seq x y z
N MET A 1 -30.29 32.09 9.61
CA MET A 1 -30.12 31.04 8.57
C MET A 1 -28.99 30.10 9.01
N ARG A 2 -29.28 28.81 9.28
CA ARG A 2 -28.31 27.86 9.89
C ARG A 2 -27.34 27.29 8.83
N ILE A 3 -26.13 27.84 8.75
CA ILE A 3 -25.01 27.27 7.98
C ILE A 3 -24.27 26.22 8.84
N ARG A 4 -24.99 25.24 9.42
CA ARG A 4 -24.37 24.12 10.16
C ARG A 4 -24.41 22.80 9.39
N SER A 5 -25.16 22.75 8.29
CA SER A 5 -25.33 21.59 7.41
C SER A 5 -24.29 21.51 6.29
N ALA A 6 -23.49 22.56 6.06
CA ALA A 6 -22.49 22.61 4.98
C ALA A 6 -21.12 22.01 5.34
N LEU A 7 -20.89 21.70 6.62
CA LEU A 7 -19.69 20.96 7.02
C LEU A 7 -19.93 19.48 6.73
N LYS A 8 -19.32 18.95 5.66
CA LYS A 8 -19.22 17.51 5.39
C LYS A 8 -18.72 16.86 6.69
N ARG A 9 -19.64 16.25 7.44
CA ARG A 9 -19.33 15.52 8.68
C ARG A 9 -18.59 14.25 8.26
N ASN A 10 -17.30 14.39 7.96
CA ASN A 10 -16.43 13.28 7.65
C ASN A 10 -16.16 12.54 8.96
N LYS A 11 -17.18 11.82 9.46
CA LYS A 11 -17.11 10.92 10.61
C LYS A 11 -16.37 9.64 10.23
N SER A 12 -15.24 9.75 9.51
CA SER A 12 -14.34 8.62 9.39
C SER A 12 -13.81 8.35 10.78
N ILE A 13 -14.10 7.18 11.32
CA ILE A 13 -13.48 6.72 12.57
C ILE A 13 -11.99 6.57 12.23
N ARG A 14 -11.18 7.56 12.60
CA ARG A 14 -9.71 7.54 12.43
C ARG A 14 -9.08 6.65 13.50
N GLN A 15 -9.54 5.42 13.60
CA GLN A 15 -8.95 4.43 14.50
C GLN A 15 -8.04 3.53 13.68
N SER A 16 -6.82 3.35 14.18
CA SER A 16 -5.94 2.31 13.68
C SER A 16 -6.49 0.95 14.09
N ILE A 17 -6.53 0.02 13.14
CA ILE A 17 -6.81 -1.37 13.45
C ILE A 17 -5.56 -1.92 14.14
N PRO A 18 -5.65 -2.52 15.34
CA PRO A 18 -4.52 -3.18 15.95
C PRO A 18 -3.97 -4.25 15.02
N TYR A 19 -2.64 -4.35 14.90
CA TYR A 19 -1.97 -5.26 13.95
C TYR A 19 -2.49 -6.71 14.05
N LYS A 20 -2.71 -7.20 15.27
CA LYS A 20 -3.24 -8.55 15.53
C LYS A 20 -4.62 -8.81 14.91
N LYS A 21 -5.42 -7.77 14.69
CA LYS A 21 -6.78 -7.86 14.11
C LYS A 21 -6.80 -7.65 12.59
N ALA A 22 -5.74 -7.11 12.01
CA ALA A 22 -5.67 -6.89 10.56
C ALA A 22 -5.51 -8.23 9.85
N GLN A 23 -6.43 -8.58 8.95
CA GLN A 23 -6.39 -9.83 8.16
C GLN A 23 -5.72 -9.64 6.80
N SER A 24 -5.93 -8.47 6.19
CA SER A 24 -5.38 -8.13 4.88
C SER A 24 -4.51 -6.88 4.97
N VAL A 25 -3.38 -6.89 4.26
CA VAL A 25 -2.40 -5.81 4.22
C VAL A 25 -2.12 -5.42 2.77
N GLY A 26 -2.34 -4.15 2.44
CA GLY A 26 -1.94 -3.56 1.17
C GLY A 26 -0.60 -2.84 1.33
N ILE A 27 0.36 -3.16 0.47
CA ILE A 27 1.68 -2.51 0.42
C ILE A 27 1.78 -1.73 -0.88
N ILE A 28 2.08 -0.44 -0.80
CA ILE A 28 2.38 0.40 -1.95
C ILE A 28 3.80 0.89 -1.78
N PHE A 29 4.66 0.64 -2.77
CA PHE A 29 6.05 1.06 -2.71
C PHE A 29 6.57 1.45 -4.08
N SER A 30 7.60 2.28 -4.10
CA SER A 30 8.31 2.67 -5.32
C SER A 30 9.65 1.97 -5.37
N VAL A 31 9.94 1.28 -6.47
CA VAL A 31 11.24 0.66 -6.65
C VAL A 31 12.23 1.69 -7.16
N GLU A 32 13.22 1.96 -6.32
CA GLU A 32 14.37 2.77 -6.72
C GLU A 32 15.61 1.91 -6.96
N ASN A 33 15.87 0.92 -6.09
CA ASN A 33 17.08 0.10 -6.03
C ASN A 33 16.75 -1.37 -5.66
N LYS A 34 17.62 -2.32 -6.05
CA LYS A 34 17.51 -3.77 -5.76
C LYS A 34 17.43 -4.10 -4.27
N GLU A 35 18.11 -3.33 -3.42
CA GLU A 35 18.09 -3.53 -1.97
C GLU A 35 16.69 -3.30 -1.38
N LYS A 36 15.99 -2.24 -1.82
CA LYS A 36 14.61 -1.96 -1.40
C LYS A 36 13.66 -3.09 -1.80
N HIS A 37 13.86 -3.67 -2.98
CA HIS A 37 13.09 -4.84 -3.43
C HIS A 37 13.25 -6.04 -2.50
N ASN A 38 14.49 -6.34 -2.09
CA ASN A 38 14.75 -7.44 -1.17
C ASN A 38 14.11 -7.21 0.20
N HIS A 39 14.18 -5.99 0.74
CA HIS A 39 13.51 -5.64 2.00
C HIS A 39 11.99 -5.79 1.91
N ILE A 40 11.38 -5.39 0.79
CA ILE A 40 9.94 -5.56 0.58
C ILE A 40 9.56 -7.03 0.48
N LYS A 41 10.34 -7.85 -0.24
CA LYS A 41 10.13 -9.30 -0.28
C LYS A 41 10.19 -9.95 1.11
N GLU A 42 11.19 -9.58 1.92
CA GLU A 42 11.31 -10.11 3.27
C GLU A 42 10.14 -9.67 4.16
N PHE A 43 9.71 -8.42 4.02
CA PHE A 43 8.56 -7.89 4.75
C PHE A 43 7.25 -8.60 4.37
N ILE A 44 7.01 -8.84 3.08
CA ILE A 44 5.85 -9.63 2.61
C ILE A 44 5.86 -11.02 3.25
N ARG A 45 7.01 -11.71 3.23
CA ARG A 45 7.16 -13.04 3.81
C ARG A 45 6.84 -13.06 5.31
N GLN A 46 7.27 -12.04 6.05
CA GLN A 46 6.97 -11.92 7.48
C GLN A 46 5.46 -11.77 7.73
N LEU A 47 4.78 -10.95 6.93
CA LEU A 47 3.33 -10.78 7.02
C LEU A 47 2.56 -12.06 6.67
N GLU A 48 3.03 -12.82 5.69
CA GLU A 48 2.45 -14.12 5.31
C GLU A 48 2.66 -15.17 6.41
N ILE A 49 3.83 -15.21 7.05
CA ILE A 49 4.10 -16.05 8.23
C ILE A 49 3.15 -15.70 9.38
N ASP A 50 2.83 -14.42 9.55
CA ASP A 50 1.84 -13.93 10.51
C ASP A 50 0.38 -14.25 10.10
N GLY A 51 0.18 -14.99 9.01
CA GLY A 51 -1.13 -15.42 8.52
C GLY A 51 -1.93 -14.32 7.83
N LYS A 52 -1.26 -13.26 7.35
CA LYS A 52 -1.92 -12.12 6.70
C LYS A 52 -2.00 -12.32 5.20
N THR A 53 -3.10 -11.91 4.60
CA THR A 53 -3.23 -11.82 3.14
C THR A 53 -2.58 -10.53 2.66
N VAL A 54 -1.54 -10.61 1.84
CA VAL A 54 -0.79 -9.44 1.39
C VAL A 54 -1.10 -9.14 -0.08
N GLN A 55 -1.38 -7.88 -0.39
CA GLN A 55 -1.47 -7.37 -1.76
C GLN A 55 -0.43 -6.27 -1.93
N VAL A 56 0.28 -6.28 -3.05
CA VAL A 56 1.42 -5.40 -3.28
C VAL A 56 1.23 -4.68 -4.60
N LEU A 57 1.33 -3.36 -4.57
CA LEU A 57 1.31 -2.51 -5.75
C LEU A 57 2.64 -1.79 -5.87
N GLU A 58 3.29 -1.99 -7.01
CA GLU A 58 4.54 -1.33 -7.31
C GLU A 58 4.30 -0.05 -8.12
N PHE A 59 4.91 1.04 -7.67
CA PHE A 59 5.00 2.28 -8.41
C PHE A 59 6.32 2.36 -9.16
N LEU A 60 6.24 2.29 -10.50
CA LEU A 60 7.38 2.49 -11.39
C LEU A 60 7.36 3.94 -11.92
N PRO A 61 8.33 4.80 -11.53
CA PRO A 61 8.42 6.14 -12.09
C PRO A 61 8.73 6.10 -13.59
N LYS A 62 8.13 7.03 -14.35
CA LYS A 62 8.36 7.16 -15.81
C LYS A 62 9.87 7.27 -16.08
N LYS A 63 10.40 6.42 -16.98
CA LYS A 63 11.81 6.31 -17.43
C LYS A 63 12.73 5.31 -16.70
N LYS A 64 12.23 4.39 -15.87
CA LYS A 64 13.03 3.24 -15.41
C LYS A 64 12.59 1.95 -16.10
N GLU A 65 13.56 1.16 -16.57
CA GLU A 65 13.32 -0.16 -17.13
C GLU A 65 12.82 -1.12 -16.05
N ASN A 66 11.84 -1.93 -16.43
CA ASN A 66 11.16 -2.89 -15.57
C ASN A 66 12.07 -4.11 -15.35
N TYR A 67 13.07 -3.98 -14.49
CA TYR A 67 13.97 -5.09 -14.16
C TYR A 67 13.25 -6.13 -13.29
N GLU A 68 12.50 -7.04 -13.92
CA GLU A 68 12.02 -8.30 -13.33
C GLU A 68 11.20 -8.17 -12.03
N PHE A 69 10.10 -7.43 -12.07
CA PHE A 69 9.19 -7.35 -10.94
C PHE A 69 7.94 -8.22 -11.14
N LEU A 70 7.71 -9.13 -10.20
CA LEU A 70 6.59 -10.09 -10.14
C LEU A 70 5.29 -9.45 -9.60
N PHE A 71 5.21 -8.13 -9.52
CA PHE A 71 4.08 -7.42 -8.90
C PHE A 71 3.19 -6.73 -9.92
N ASP A 72 1.89 -6.66 -9.61
CA ASP A 72 0.94 -5.88 -10.39
C ASP A 72 1.32 -4.39 -10.32
N TYR A 73 1.60 -3.79 -11.49
CA TYR A 73 1.95 -2.38 -11.60
C TYR A 73 0.77 -1.57 -12.16
N SER A 74 0.62 -0.32 -11.71
CA SER A 74 -0.40 0.60 -12.25
C SER A 74 0.28 1.82 -12.91
N PRO A 75 0.23 1.94 -14.25
CA PRO A 75 0.68 3.16 -14.91
C PRO A 75 -0.36 4.26 -14.69
N ILE A 76 0.03 5.35 -14.00
CA ILE A 76 -0.83 6.53 -13.87
C ILE A 76 -0.99 7.16 -15.26
N LYS A 77 -2.21 7.08 -15.82
CA LYS A 77 -2.64 7.90 -16.95
C LYS A 77 -2.94 9.30 -16.42
N THR A 78 -1.96 10.19 -16.54
CA THR A 78 -2.13 11.65 -16.48
C THR A 78 -2.92 12.15 -17.66
#